data_AF-D4GFH2-F1
#
_entry.id   AF-D4GFH2-F1
#
_cell.length_a   1.000
_cell.length_b   1.000
_cell.length_c   1.000
_cell.angle_alpha   90.00
_cell.angle_beta   90.00
_cell.angle_gamma   90.00
#
_symmetry.space_group_name_H-M   'P 1'
#
loop_
_entity.id
_entity.type
_entity.pdbx_description
1 polymer ?
#
loop_
_entity_poly.entity_id
_entity_poly.type
_entity_poly.pdbx_seq_one_letter_code
_entity_poly.pdbx_strand_id
1 'polypeptide(L)'
;MSPVRLRGRERMKKAKPYVKHTKPCAGHSCVHWGNRAGGKLILAVHGYFSHKEDQCIEILASEAVKAGYSILSFDLPAHGERRHVESEYHVAQAVDDIKIMLAYAQKRFSATALFACSIGASFSMIAAQKIKICQALFLSPVIDLDSLIRKMMVKADVDETRLNREKVIIASDGTVFRADYLAYLQ
;
A
#
# COMPACT_ATOMS: atom_id res chain seq x y z
N MET A 1 0.07 -11.79 57.90
CA MET A 1 -0.47 -11.70 56.51
C MET A 1 0.71 -11.54 55.56
N SER A 2 1.00 -12.54 54.73
CA SER A 2 2.04 -12.45 53.69
C SER A 2 1.41 -11.98 52.39
N PRO A 3 2.04 -11.08 51.61
CA PRO A 3 1.47 -10.64 50.34
C PRO A 3 1.72 -11.72 49.27
N VAL A 4 0.64 -12.13 48.62
CA VAL A 4 0.65 -13.03 47.45
C VAL A 4 1.30 -12.29 46.28
N ARG A 5 2.46 -12.77 45.82
CA ARG A 5 3.05 -12.32 44.54
C ARG A 5 2.20 -12.85 43.39
N LEU A 6 1.48 -11.95 42.72
CA LEU A 6 0.90 -12.20 41.40
C LEU A 6 2.04 -12.35 40.39
N ARG A 7 2.36 -13.61 40.02
CA ARG A 7 3.22 -13.89 38.86
C ARG A 7 2.49 -13.43 37.61
N GLY A 8 2.94 -12.35 37.00
CA GLY A 8 2.56 -11.99 35.64
C GLY A 8 2.87 -13.15 34.71
N ARG A 9 1.86 -13.69 34.03
CA ARG A 9 2.06 -14.62 32.93
C ARG A 9 2.64 -13.81 31.76
N GLU A 10 3.95 -13.83 31.59
CA GLU A 10 4.56 -13.47 30.32
C GLU A 10 3.96 -14.36 29.24
N ARG A 11 3.14 -13.78 28.35
CA ARG A 11 2.72 -14.44 27.14
C ARG A 11 3.98 -14.63 26.29
N MET A 12 4.49 -15.86 26.22
CA MET A 12 5.51 -16.21 25.25
C MET A 12 5.02 -15.78 23.85
N LYS A 13 5.77 -14.91 23.18
CA LYS A 13 5.48 -14.51 21.81
C LYS A 13 5.57 -15.77 20.95
N LYS A 14 4.43 -16.25 20.43
CA LYS A 14 4.43 -17.34 19.44
C LYS A 14 5.34 -16.96 18.29
N ALA A 15 6.16 -17.90 17.83
CA ALA A 15 7.01 -17.68 16.66
C ALA A 15 6.16 -17.23 15.47
N LYS A 16 6.61 -16.20 14.76
CA LYS A 16 5.94 -15.70 13.56
C LYS A 16 5.95 -16.81 12.50
N PRO A 17 4.83 -17.09 11.82
CA PRO A 17 4.72 -18.21 10.87
C PRO A 17 5.37 -17.92 9.50
N TYR A 18 6.11 -16.82 9.37
CA TYR A 18 6.80 -16.41 8.16
C TYR A 18 8.24 -15.97 8.48
N VAL A 19 9.11 -16.12 7.49
CA VAL A 19 10.39 -15.43 7.45
C VAL A 19 10.20 -14.11 6.70
N LYS A 20 10.82 -13.04 7.22
CA LYS A 20 10.75 -11.71 6.64
C LYS A 20 12.12 -11.31 6.10
N HIS A 21 12.18 -10.85 4.85
CA HIS A 21 13.40 -10.39 4.21
C HIS A 21 13.22 -8.99 3.62
N THR A 22 13.93 -8.01 4.16
CA THR A 22 13.97 -6.65 3.61
C THR A 22 15.08 -6.55 2.58
N LYS A 23 14.74 -6.25 1.33
CA LYS A 23 15.68 -6.06 0.23
C LYS A 23 15.05 -5.22 -0.89
N PRO A 24 15.83 -4.44 -1.64
CA PRO A 24 15.32 -3.76 -2.81
C PRO A 24 14.78 -4.75 -3.86
N CYS A 25 13.64 -4.45 -4.47
CA CYS A 25 13.07 -5.18 -5.59
C CYS A 25 12.66 -4.19 -6.68
N ALA A 26 13.15 -4.39 -7.91
CA ALA A 26 12.88 -3.50 -9.04
C ALA A 26 13.20 -2.01 -8.83
N GLY A 27 14.12 -1.69 -7.90
CA GLY A 27 14.47 -0.31 -7.55
C GLY A 27 13.72 0.23 -6.33
N HIS A 28 12.76 -0.52 -5.77
CA HIS A 28 11.93 -0.08 -4.64
C HIS A 28 12.34 -0.74 -3.33
N SER A 29 12.19 -0.02 -2.20
CA SER A 29 12.31 -0.62 -0.88
C SER A 29 11.18 -1.60 -0.63
N CYS A 30 11.51 -2.88 -0.42
CA CYS A 30 10.56 -3.97 -0.37
C CYS A 30 10.80 -4.92 0.79
N VAL A 31 9.72 -5.61 1.18
CA VAL A 31 9.75 -6.74 2.10
C VAL A 31 9.13 -7.96 1.43
N HIS A 32 9.89 -9.05 1.45
CA HIS A 32 9.39 -10.38 1.13
C HIS A 32 9.01 -11.13 2.41
N TRP A 33 7.81 -11.70 2.43
CA TRP A 33 7.29 -12.53 3.51
C TRP A 33 7.12 -13.95 2.98
N GLY A 34 7.80 -14.92 3.58
CA GLY A 34 7.85 -16.30 3.09
C GLY A 34 8.95 -16.52 2.03
N ASN A 35 8.68 -17.41 1.07
CA ASN A 35 9.67 -17.78 0.04
C ASN A 35 9.95 -16.61 -0.92
N ARG A 36 11.20 -16.45 -1.35
CA ARG A 36 11.65 -15.31 -2.18
C ARG A 36 11.49 -15.55 -3.68
N ALA A 37 11.22 -16.77 -4.13
CA ALA A 37 11.00 -17.10 -5.53
C ALA A 37 10.19 -18.40 -5.70
N GLY A 38 9.48 -18.51 -6.83
CA GLY A 38 8.65 -19.66 -7.14
C GLY A 38 7.34 -19.70 -6.35
N GLY A 39 6.39 -20.51 -6.82
CA GLY A 39 5.06 -20.60 -6.22
C GLY A 39 4.20 -19.35 -6.46
N LYS A 40 3.19 -19.15 -5.61
CA LYS A 40 2.21 -18.07 -5.72
C LYS A 40 2.66 -16.85 -4.91
N LEU A 41 2.42 -15.65 -5.44
CA LEU A 41 2.70 -14.38 -4.75
C LEU A 41 1.41 -13.58 -4.56
N ILE A 42 1.30 -12.88 -3.44
CA ILE A 42 0.42 -11.72 -3.28
C ILE A 42 1.28 -10.46 -3.25
N LEU A 43 1.09 -9.56 -4.23
CA LEU A 43 1.64 -8.20 -4.13
C LEU A 43 0.74 -7.40 -3.18
N ALA A 44 1.29 -6.85 -2.10
CA ALA A 44 0.57 -6.07 -1.10
C ALA A 44 0.89 -4.58 -1.23
N VAL A 45 -0.16 -3.77 -1.46
CA VAL A 45 -0.09 -2.32 -1.66
C VAL A 45 -0.79 -1.61 -0.49
N HIS A 46 -0.03 -0.84 0.28
CA HIS A 46 -0.55 -0.19 1.49
C HIS A 46 -1.38 1.07 1.17
N GLY A 47 -2.10 1.59 2.17
CA GLY A 47 -2.92 2.80 2.06
C GLY A 47 -2.17 4.11 2.36
N TYR A 48 -2.92 5.20 2.46
CA TYR A 48 -2.38 6.52 2.79
C TYR A 48 -1.78 6.55 4.20
N PHE A 49 -0.68 7.28 4.40
CA PHE A 49 0.10 7.36 5.65
C PHE A 49 0.69 6.05 6.19
N SER A 50 0.60 4.96 5.44
CA SER A 50 1.09 3.63 5.82
C SER A 50 2.53 3.35 5.34
N HIS A 51 2.96 2.09 5.41
CA HIS A 51 4.23 1.56 4.90
C HIS A 51 4.15 0.08 4.51
N LYS A 52 5.20 -0.46 3.89
CA LYS A 52 5.36 -1.86 3.43
C LYS A 52 5.29 -2.94 4.51
N GLU A 53 5.20 -2.56 5.77
CA GLU A 53 5.15 -3.49 6.91
C GLU A 53 3.94 -3.23 7.82
N ASP A 54 2.93 -2.54 7.30
CA ASP A 54 1.71 -2.27 8.06
C ASP A 54 1.14 -3.55 8.65
N GLN A 55 0.55 -3.43 9.84
CA GLN A 55 -0.03 -4.55 10.58
C GLN A 55 -1.00 -5.38 9.74
N CYS A 56 -1.80 -4.77 8.85
CA CYS A 56 -2.69 -5.53 7.98
C CYS A 56 -1.94 -6.43 6.99
N ILE A 57 -0.79 -5.99 6.48
CA ILE A 57 0.09 -6.78 5.61
C ILE A 57 0.77 -7.88 6.42
N GLU A 58 1.17 -7.59 7.66
CA GLU A 58 1.75 -8.59 8.56
C GLU A 58 0.75 -9.71 8.90
N ILE A 59 -0.50 -9.36 9.18
CA ILE A 59 -1.60 -10.32 9.40
C ILE A 59 -1.88 -11.13 8.12
N LEU A 60 -1.91 -10.47 6.95
CA LEU A 60 -2.04 -11.18 5.68
C LEU A 60 -0.91 -12.21 5.51
N ALA A 61 0.34 -11.82 5.75
CA ALA A 61 1.49 -12.70 5.66
C ALA A 61 1.42 -13.87 6.65
N SER A 62 0.84 -13.67 7.84
CA SER A 62 0.72 -14.72 8.85
C SER A 62 -0.15 -15.89 8.39
N GLU A 63 -1.16 -15.62 7.57
CA GLU A 63 -2.08 -16.64 7.07
C GLU A 63 -1.72 -17.10 5.65
N ALA A 64 -1.34 -16.18 4.77
CA ALA A 64 -1.06 -16.48 3.38
C ALA A 64 0.18 -17.39 3.22
N VAL A 65 1.21 -17.21 4.05
CA VAL A 65 2.42 -18.07 4.03
C VAL A 65 2.10 -19.51 4.40
N LYS A 66 1.21 -19.73 5.38
CA LYS A 66 0.73 -21.08 5.73
C LYS A 66 -0.03 -21.73 4.57
N ALA A 67 -0.72 -20.92 3.77
CA ALA A 67 -1.45 -21.35 2.58
C ALA A 67 -0.55 -21.50 1.33
N GLY A 68 0.78 -21.37 1.46
CA GLY A 68 1.73 -21.54 0.36
C GLY A 68 1.88 -20.32 -0.55
N TYR A 69 1.43 -19.14 -0.12
CA TYR A 69 1.68 -17.87 -0.80
C TYR A 69 2.87 -17.14 -0.18
N SER A 70 3.72 -16.56 -1.00
CA SER A 70 4.64 -15.52 -0.57
C SER A 70 3.96 -14.16 -0.68
N ILE A 71 4.40 -13.19 0.12
CA ILE A 71 3.94 -11.79 0.02
C ILE A 71 5.12 -10.91 -0.36
N LEU A 72 4.87 -9.95 -1.24
CA LEU A 72 5.79 -8.86 -1.56
C LEU A 72 5.07 -7.55 -1.29
N SER A 73 5.64 -6.74 -0.39
CA SER A 73 5.15 -5.39 -0.10
C SER A 73 6.26 -4.38 -0.35
N PHE A 74 5.88 -3.15 -0.68
CA PHE A 74 6.81 -2.06 -0.97
C PHE A 74 6.24 -0.72 -0.50
N ASP A 75 7.11 0.27 -0.31
CA ASP A 75 6.69 1.61 0.06
C ASP A 75 6.24 2.38 -1.19
N LEU A 76 5.01 2.89 -1.17
CA LEU A 76 4.52 3.85 -2.17
C LEU A 76 5.32 5.16 -2.12
N PRO A 77 5.27 5.99 -3.17
CA PRO A 77 5.98 7.27 -3.18
C PRO A 77 5.71 8.12 -1.93
N ALA A 78 6.73 8.80 -1.40
CA ALA A 78 6.64 9.60 -0.16
C ALA A 78 5.98 8.89 1.05
N HIS A 79 6.01 7.55 1.12
CA HIS A 79 5.53 6.76 2.26
C HIS A 79 6.64 5.86 2.82
N GLY A 80 6.41 5.28 4.01
CA GLY A 80 7.42 4.46 4.71
C GLY A 80 8.81 5.08 4.71
N GLU A 81 9.80 4.34 4.22
CA GLU A 81 11.20 4.81 4.12
C GLU A 81 11.42 5.86 3.02
N ARG A 82 10.51 5.97 2.06
CA ARG A 82 10.61 6.93 0.94
C ARG A 82 10.28 8.36 1.35
N ARG A 83 9.69 8.59 2.53
CA ARG A 83 9.40 9.92 3.08
C ARG A 83 10.63 10.83 3.19
N HIS A 84 11.83 10.26 3.25
CA HIS A 84 13.08 11.02 3.39
C HIS A 84 13.71 11.43 2.05
N VAL A 85 13.28 10.82 0.94
CA VAL A 85 13.85 11.05 -0.40
C VAL A 85 12.82 11.64 -1.36
N GLU A 86 11.54 11.54 -1.04
CA GLU A 86 10.43 12.08 -1.81
C GLU A 86 9.55 12.91 -0.88
N SER A 87 9.44 14.20 -1.16
CA SER A 87 8.59 15.13 -0.42
C SER A 87 7.12 15.06 -0.84
N GLU A 88 6.82 14.48 -2.00
CA GLU A 88 5.52 14.53 -2.65
C GLU A 88 5.09 13.16 -3.16
N TYR A 89 3.79 12.87 -3.04
CA TYR A 89 3.16 11.67 -3.55
C TYR A 89 2.36 12.00 -4.82
N HIS A 90 2.73 11.42 -5.97
CA HIS A 90 2.00 11.56 -7.25
C HIS A 90 1.31 10.25 -7.66
N VAL A 91 0.06 10.34 -8.15
CA VAL A 91 -0.71 9.18 -8.61
C VAL A 91 -0.01 8.43 -9.72
N ALA A 92 0.45 9.15 -10.75
CA ALA A 92 1.12 8.55 -11.90
C ALA A 92 2.33 7.71 -11.47
N GLN A 93 3.18 8.27 -10.60
CA GLN A 93 4.36 7.56 -10.07
C GLN A 93 3.95 6.32 -9.28
N ALA A 94 2.93 6.41 -8.42
CA ALA A 94 2.47 5.26 -7.65
C ALA A 94 1.89 4.16 -8.53
N VAL A 95 1.10 4.52 -9.54
CA VAL A 95 0.54 3.59 -10.52
C VAL A 95 1.67 2.90 -11.29
N ASP A 96 2.69 3.63 -11.72
CA ASP A 96 3.82 3.07 -12.44
C ASP A 96 4.70 2.18 -11.54
N ASP A 97 4.93 2.56 -10.29
CA ASP A 97 5.59 1.70 -9.30
C ASP A 97 4.83 0.38 -9.11
N ILE A 98 3.50 0.41 -9.01
CA ILE A 98 2.67 -0.80 -8.91
C ILE A 98 2.81 -1.66 -10.17
N LYS A 99 2.80 -1.07 -11.38
CA LYS A 99 3.00 -1.81 -12.63
C LYS A 99 4.37 -2.48 -12.66
N ILE A 100 5.43 -1.78 -12.26
CA ILE A 100 6.79 -2.30 -12.19
C ILE A 100 6.84 -3.49 -11.22
N MET A 101 6.23 -3.37 -10.06
CA MET A 101 6.20 -4.43 -9.04
C MET A 101 5.36 -5.64 -9.47
N LEU A 102 4.23 -5.44 -10.15
CA LEU A 102 3.44 -6.52 -10.76
C LEU A 102 4.25 -7.25 -11.84
N ALA A 103 4.96 -6.52 -12.71
CA ALA A 103 5.84 -7.13 -13.72
C ALA A 103 7.02 -7.87 -13.08
N TYR A 104 7.61 -7.32 -12.01
CA TYR A 104 8.66 -7.97 -11.24
C TYR A 104 8.19 -9.31 -10.66
N ALA A 105 6.97 -9.34 -10.12
CA ALA A 105 6.32 -10.52 -9.57
C ALA A 105 6.03 -11.57 -10.64
N GLN A 106 5.38 -11.19 -11.74
CA GLN A 106 5.01 -12.14 -12.81
C GLN A 106 6.21 -12.81 -13.48
N LYS A 107 7.38 -12.18 -13.46
CA LYS A 107 8.64 -12.79 -13.95
C LYS A 107 9.23 -13.86 -13.01
N ARG A 108 8.77 -13.95 -11.75
CA ARG A 108 9.43 -14.74 -10.68
C ARG A 108 8.52 -15.73 -9.97
N PHE A 109 7.22 -15.58 -10.12
CA PHE A 109 6.20 -16.36 -9.44
C PHE A 109 5.23 -16.96 -10.46
N SER A 110 4.71 -18.15 -10.18
CA SER A 110 3.83 -18.87 -11.10
C SER A 110 2.42 -18.28 -11.17
N ALA A 111 2.01 -17.53 -10.14
CA ALA A 111 0.78 -16.76 -10.12
C ALA A 111 0.93 -15.53 -9.23
N THR A 112 0.29 -14.43 -9.62
CA THR A 112 0.30 -13.16 -8.88
C THR A 112 -1.12 -12.77 -8.51
N ALA A 113 -1.40 -12.70 -7.23
CA ALA A 113 -2.57 -12.05 -6.65
C ALA A 113 -2.19 -10.64 -6.16
N LEU A 114 -3.20 -9.84 -5.85
CA LEU A 114 -3.08 -8.47 -5.38
C LEU A 114 -3.84 -8.31 -4.07
N PHE A 115 -3.20 -7.73 -3.07
CA PHE A 115 -3.84 -7.20 -1.88
C PHE A 115 -3.62 -5.70 -1.83
N ALA A 116 -4.66 -4.91 -1.57
CA ALA A 116 -4.50 -3.47 -1.51
C ALA A 116 -5.46 -2.81 -0.51
N CYS A 117 -4.96 -1.80 0.20
CA CYS A 117 -5.70 -1.09 1.25
C CYS A 117 -6.06 0.34 0.85
N SER A 118 -7.32 0.75 1.07
CA SER A 118 -7.75 2.15 0.91
C SER A 118 -7.35 2.73 -0.46
N ILE A 119 -6.59 3.83 -0.47
CA ILE A 119 -6.11 4.50 -1.69
C ILE A 119 -5.16 3.62 -2.53
N GLY A 120 -4.43 2.70 -1.88
CA GLY A 120 -3.61 1.71 -2.55
C GLY A 120 -4.44 0.80 -3.44
N ALA A 121 -5.72 0.55 -3.10
CA ALA A 121 -6.64 -0.19 -3.95
C ALA A 121 -7.00 0.60 -5.21
N SER A 122 -7.26 1.92 -5.10
CA SER A 122 -7.52 2.80 -6.26
C SER A 122 -6.37 2.73 -7.25
N PHE A 123 -5.14 2.95 -6.78
CA PHE A 123 -3.96 2.92 -7.65
C PHE A 123 -3.72 1.54 -8.24
N SER A 124 -3.97 0.49 -7.47
CA SER A 124 -3.81 -0.87 -7.98
C SER A 124 -4.86 -1.22 -9.03
N MET A 125 -6.10 -0.73 -8.91
CA MET A 125 -7.13 -0.89 -9.94
C MET A 125 -6.73 -0.18 -11.23
N ILE A 126 -6.18 1.05 -11.16
CA ILE A 126 -5.67 1.78 -12.33
C ILE A 126 -4.47 1.04 -12.95
N ALA A 127 -3.51 0.60 -12.12
CA ALA A 127 -2.31 -0.09 -12.59
C ALA A 127 -2.61 -1.45 -13.24
N ALA A 128 -3.56 -2.21 -12.68
CA ALA A 128 -3.81 -3.59 -13.06
C ALA A 128 -4.87 -3.78 -14.15
N GLN A 129 -5.45 -2.71 -14.73
CA GLN A 129 -6.55 -2.82 -15.71
C GLN A 129 -6.28 -3.82 -16.86
N LYS A 130 -5.03 -3.92 -17.31
CA LYS A 130 -4.61 -4.81 -18.40
C LYS A 130 -3.61 -5.87 -17.96
N ILE A 131 -3.48 -6.09 -16.64
CA ILE A 131 -2.53 -7.04 -16.05
C ILE A 131 -3.30 -8.23 -15.50
N LYS A 132 -2.92 -9.43 -15.94
CA LYS A 132 -3.52 -10.67 -15.43
C LYS A 132 -3.11 -10.92 -13.98
N ILE A 133 -4.06 -10.79 -13.06
CA ILE A 133 -3.95 -11.19 -11.66
C ILE A 133 -4.90 -12.36 -11.39
N CYS A 134 -4.50 -13.31 -10.54
CA CYS A 134 -5.34 -14.48 -10.24
C CYS A 134 -6.43 -14.19 -9.19
N GLN A 135 -6.22 -13.18 -8.35
CA GLN A 135 -7.16 -12.75 -7.32
C GLN A 135 -6.83 -11.31 -6.88
N ALA A 136 -7.85 -10.54 -6.52
CA ALA A 136 -7.71 -9.25 -5.85
C ALA A 136 -8.41 -9.29 -4.49
N LEU A 137 -7.73 -8.83 -3.45
CA LEU A 137 -8.20 -8.75 -2.07
C LEU A 137 -8.11 -7.29 -1.62
N PHE A 138 -9.23 -6.59 -1.60
CA PHE A 138 -9.25 -5.17 -1.21
C PHE A 138 -9.75 -4.98 0.21
N LEU A 139 -8.97 -4.26 1.01
CA LEU A 139 -9.33 -3.84 2.35
C LEU A 139 -9.78 -2.38 2.34
N SER A 140 -11.07 -2.15 2.57
CA SER A 140 -11.71 -0.83 2.58
C SER A 140 -11.34 0.01 1.35
N PRO A 141 -11.56 -0.48 0.11
CA PRO A 141 -11.10 0.19 -1.11
C PRO A 141 -11.77 1.54 -1.30
N VAL A 142 -10.99 2.52 -1.77
CA VAL A 142 -11.55 3.73 -2.40
C VAL A 142 -11.79 3.41 -3.87
N ILE A 143 -13.04 3.13 -4.24
CA ILE A 143 -13.40 2.71 -5.60
C ILE A 143 -13.61 3.87 -6.58
N ASP A 144 -13.90 5.06 -6.05
CA ASP A 144 -14.12 6.28 -6.82
C ASP A 144 -13.32 7.41 -6.19
N LEU A 145 -12.06 7.52 -6.62
CA LEU A 145 -11.10 8.46 -6.05
C LEU A 145 -11.36 9.90 -6.53
N ASP A 146 -11.84 10.09 -7.76
CA ASP A 146 -12.23 11.41 -8.30
C ASP A 146 -13.39 11.99 -7.47
N SER A 147 -14.48 11.24 -7.30
CA SER A 147 -15.61 11.69 -6.49
C SER A 147 -15.22 11.96 -5.04
N LEU A 148 -14.32 11.16 -4.46
CA LEU A 148 -13.85 11.38 -3.09
C LEU A 148 -13.10 12.72 -2.99
N ILE A 149 -12.16 12.98 -3.90
CA ILE A 149 -11.37 14.21 -3.92
C ILE A 149 -12.26 15.42 -4.13
N ARG A 150 -13.21 15.36 -5.08
CA ARG A 150 -14.18 16.45 -5.30
C ARG A 150 -15.01 16.75 -4.07
N LYS A 151 -15.47 15.73 -3.33
CA LYS A 151 -16.17 15.92 -2.06
C LYS A 151 -15.28 16.56 -0.99
N MET A 152 -13.99 16.21 -0.94
CA MET A 152 -13.03 16.82 -0.04
C MET A 152 -12.73 18.28 -0.41
N MET A 153 -12.60 18.58 -1.70
CA MET A 153 -12.42 19.93 -2.22
C MET A 153 -13.58 20.85 -1.83
N VAL A 154 -14.83 20.40 -2.04
CA VAL A 154 -16.04 21.14 -1.63
C VAL A 154 -16.05 21.45 -0.13
N LYS A 155 -15.69 20.46 0.71
CA LYS A 155 -15.62 20.67 2.17
C LYS A 155 -14.53 21.67 2.58
N ALA A 156 -13.47 21.78 1.79
CA ALA A 156 -12.34 22.67 2.02
C ALA A 156 -12.50 24.04 1.34
N ASP A 157 -13.66 24.34 0.74
CA ASP A 157 -13.91 25.55 -0.06
C ASP A 157 -12.88 25.73 -1.19
N VAL A 158 -12.58 24.60 -1.86
CA VAL A 158 -11.73 24.54 -3.04
C VAL A 158 -12.59 24.14 -4.23
N ASP A 159 -12.66 24.99 -5.25
CA ASP A 159 -13.24 24.64 -6.54
C ASP A 159 -12.15 24.27 -7.57
N GLU A 160 -12.56 23.59 -8.65
CA GLU A 160 -11.65 23.12 -9.70
C GLU A 160 -11.02 24.27 -10.50
N THR A 161 -11.69 25.42 -10.62
CA THR A 161 -11.15 26.61 -11.32
C THR A 161 -9.99 27.20 -10.53
N ARG A 162 -10.17 27.33 -9.21
CA ARG A 162 -9.14 27.75 -8.26
C ARG A 162 -7.98 26.76 -8.26
N LEU A 163 -8.26 25.45 -8.17
CA LEU A 163 -7.24 24.41 -8.18
C LEU A 163 -6.42 24.42 -9.48
N ASN A 164 -7.08 24.57 -10.64
CA ASN A 164 -6.40 24.62 -11.94
C ASN A 164 -5.52 25.86 -12.12
N ARG A 165 -5.88 26.98 -11.48
CA ARG A 165 -5.07 28.21 -11.46
C ARG A 165 -3.88 28.10 -10.51
N GLU A 166 -4.11 27.68 -9.27
CA GLU A 166 -3.10 27.64 -8.19
C GLU A 166 -2.20 26.39 -8.26
N LYS A 167 -2.61 25.37 -9.02
CA LYS A 167 -1.96 24.05 -9.21
C LYS A 167 -1.89 23.18 -7.96
N VAL A 168 -1.59 23.77 -6.81
CA VAL A 168 -1.53 23.11 -5.50
C VAL A 168 -2.21 24.01 -4.48
N ILE A 169 -3.13 23.45 -3.70
CA ILE A 169 -3.82 24.15 -2.61
C ILE A 169 -3.69 23.32 -1.34
N ILE A 170 -3.21 23.93 -0.27
CA ILE A 170 -3.15 23.31 1.06
C ILE A 170 -4.34 23.87 1.85
N ALA A 171 -5.27 22.99 2.22
CA ALA A 171 -6.42 23.36 3.04
C ALA A 171 -6.01 23.59 4.50
N SER A 172 -6.92 24.20 5.27
CA SER A 172 -6.69 24.52 6.68
C SER A 172 -6.41 23.29 7.57
N ASP A 173 -6.89 22.11 7.16
CA ASP A 173 -6.65 20.84 7.85
C ASP A 173 -5.33 20.15 7.41
N GLY A 174 -4.55 20.80 6.53
CA GLY A 174 -3.31 20.28 5.98
C GLY A 174 -3.49 19.37 4.76
N THR A 175 -4.72 19.13 4.29
CA THR A 175 -4.98 18.36 3.07
C THR A 175 -4.39 19.09 1.87
N VAL A 176 -3.62 18.38 1.05
CA VAL A 176 -3.02 18.92 -0.18
C VAL A 176 -3.84 18.48 -1.39
N PHE A 177 -4.44 19.44 -2.09
CA PHE A 177 -5.11 19.24 -3.37
C PHE A 177 -4.18 19.61 -4.51
N ARG A 178 -4.14 18.82 -5.57
CA ARG A 178 -3.33 19.12 -6.76
C ARG A 178 -4.11 18.96 -8.06
N ALA A 179 -3.88 19.88 -8.99
CA ALA A 179 -4.50 19.86 -10.30
C ALA A 179 -4.02 18.68 -11.16
N ASP A 180 -2.73 18.34 -11.09
CA ASP A 180 -2.16 17.18 -11.82
C ASP A 180 -2.71 15.85 -11.31
N TYR A 181 -2.99 15.75 -10.01
CA TYR A 181 -3.65 14.60 -9.41
C TYR A 181 -5.08 14.43 -9.95
N LEU A 182 -5.89 15.49 -9.89
CA LEU A 182 -7.28 15.45 -10.34
C LEU A 182 -7.36 15.16 -11.86
N ALA A 183 -6.51 15.81 -12.65
CA ALA A 183 -6.44 15.60 -14.09
C ALA A 183 -6.03 14.17 -14.49
N TYR A 184 -5.25 13.47 -13.67
CA TYR A 184 -4.87 12.08 -13.94
C TYR A 184 -6.03 11.09 -13.78
N LEU A 185 -7.05 11.43 -12.97
CA LEU A 185 -8.19 10.57 -12.70
C LEU A 185 -9.34 10.72 -13.71
N GLN A 186 -9.25 11.71 -14.60
CA GLN A 186 -10.22 12.01 -15.67
C GLN A 186 -9.82 11.31 -16.97
#